data_AF-A0A4Z1ID16-F1
#
_entry.id   AF-A0A4Z1ID16-F1
#
_cell.length_a   1.000
_cell.length_b   1.000
_cell.length_c   1.000
_cell.angle_alpha   90.00
_cell.angle_beta   90.00
_cell.angle_gamma   90.00
#
_symmetry.space_group_name_H-M   'P 1'
#
loop_
_entity.id
_entity.type
_entity.pdbx_description
1 polymer ?
#
loop_
_entity_poly.entity_id
_entity_poly.type
_entity_poly.pdbx_seq_one_letter_code
_entity_poly.pdbx_strand_id
1 'polypeptide(L)'
;MRPFSVLALASLASAAVVDVTKGAKVEAETGILNGVTVGNNPGGFSGSGFVQGFDAASDSVTITLQSNIKLNLFNIQFKIPLILK
;
A
#
# COMPACT_ATOMS: atom_id res chain seq x y z
N MET A 1 -10.64 41.31 12.34
CA MET A 1 -10.36 39.94 12.82
C MET A 1 -9.77 39.15 11.65
N ARG A 2 -8.56 38.60 11.77
CA ARG A 2 -7.96 37.74 10.74
C ARG A 2 -8.27 36.29 11.12
N PRO A 3 -8.86 35.46 10.25
CA PRO A 3 -9.11 34.08 10.61
C PRO A 3 -7.78 33.36 10.77
N PHE A 4 -7.62 32.65 11.89
CA PHE A 4 -6.51 31.73 12.11
C PHE A 4 -6.69 30.56 11.14
N SER A 5 -5.86 30.50 10.10
CA SER A 5 -5.76 29.32 9.24
C SER A 5 -5.18 28.16 10.06
N VAL A 6 -5.99 27.12 10.28
CA VAL A 6 -5.51 25.85 10.82
C VAL A 6 -4.64 25.21 9.73
N LEU A 7 -3.34 25.16 9.98
CA LEU A 7 -2.40 24.43 9.13
C LEU A 7 -2.67 22.94 9.37
N ALA A 8 -3.26 22.26 8.38
CA ALA A 8 -3.46 20.82 8.45
C ALA A 8 -2.10 20.12 8.51
N LEU A 9 -1.79 19.46 9.63
CA LEU A 9 -0.68 18.51 9.69
C LEU A 9 -1.08 17.28 8.88
N ALA A 10 -0.60 17.18 7.64
CA ALA A 10 -0.63 15.92 6.92
C ALA A 10 0.29 14.94 7.66
N SER A 11 -0.28 13.86 8.22
CA SER A 11 0.53 12.75 8.72
C SER A 11 1.20 12.09 7.52
N LEU A 12 2.53 12.17 7.45
CA LEU A 12 3.29 11.32 6.55
C LEU A 12 3.23 9.91 7.13
N ALA A 13 2.30 9.09 6.63
CA ALA A 13 2.33 7.66 6.91
C ALA A 13 3.69 7.14 6.42
N SER A 14 4.57 6.76 7.35
CA SER A 14 5.83 6.11 6.98
C SER A 14 5.48 4.73 6.44
N ALA A 15 5.74 4.49 5.16
CA ALA A 15 5.66 3.14 4.60
C ALA A 15 6.53 2.21 5.46
N ALA A 16 6.01 1.02 5.77
CA ALA A 16 6.86 -0.04 6.29
C ALA A 16 7.92 -0.36 5.22
N VAL A 17 9.20 -0.20 5.55
CA VAL A 17 10.29 -0.62 4.68
C VAL A 17 10.50 -2.11 4.88
N VAL A 18 10.13 -2.92 3.89
CA VAL A 18 10.22 -4.38 4.01
C VAL A 18 11.56 -4.88 3.48
N ASP A 19 12.29 -5.62 4.32
CA ASP A 19 13.50 -6.32 3.89
C ASP A 19 13.16 -7.54 3.01
N VAL A 20 13.59 -7.50 1.76
CA VAL A 20 13.39 -8.56 0.76
C VAL A 20 14.66 -9.37 0.48
N THR A 21 15.70 -9.24 1.32
CA THR A 21 16.99 -9.93 1.16
C THR A 21 16.86 -11.45 0.98
N LYS A 22 15.85 -12.07 1.60
CA LYS A 22 15.55 -13.52 1.46
C LYS A 22 14.20 -13.80 0.79
N GLY A 23 13.67 -12.82 0.06
CA GLY A 23 12.27 -12.79 -0.36
C GLY A 23 11.36 -12.36 0.79
N ALA A 24 10.25 -11.70 0.46
CA ALA A 24 9.23 -11.33 1.42
C ALA A 24 7.85 -11.32 0.77
N LYS A 25 6.84 -11.40 1.62
CA LYS A 25 5.46 -11.10 1.27
C LYS A 25 5.06 -9.84 2.02
N VAL A 26 4.44 -8.91 1.30
CA VAL A 26 3.96 -7.64 1.84
C VAL A 26 2.48 -7.53 1.54
N GLU A 27 1.68 -7.27 2.57
CA GLU A 27 0.24 -7.06 2.41
C GLU A 27 0.00 -5.62 1.93
N ALA A 28 -0.82 -5.45 0.89
CA ALA A 28 -1.00 -4.15 0.23
C ALA A 28 -1.62 -3.10 1.17
N GLU A 29 -2.45 -3.52 2.11
CA GLU A 29 -3.08 -2.68 3.13
C GLU A 29 -2.09 -2.05 4.12
N THR A 30 -0.83 -2.48 4.11
CA THR A 30 0.24 -1.90 4.94
C THR A 30 1.07 -0.82 4.22
N GLY A 31 0.77 -0.56 2.94
CA GLY A 31 1.42 0.47 2.14
C GLY A 31 0.92 1.88 2.41
N ILE A 32 1.50 2.85 1.69
CA ILE A 32 0.94 4.20 1.62
C ILE A 32 -0.19 4.18 0.59
N LEU A 33 -1.40 4.50 1.05
CA LEU A 33 -2.62 4.50 0.25
C LEU A 33 -2.91 5.93 -0.24
N ASN A 34 -3.13 6.09 -1.55
CA ASN A 34 -3.57 7.36 -2.14
C ASN A 34 -4.80 7.11 -3.01
N GLY A 35 -5.93 7.74 -2.67
CA GLY A 35 -7.21 7.57 -3.39
C GLY A 35 -7.92 6.23 -3.18
N VAL A 36 -7.27 5.25 -2.54
CA VAL A 36 -7.77 3.89 -2.33
C VAL A 36 -8.13 3.61 -0.87
N THR A 37 -8.85 2.52 -0.63
CA THR A 37 -9.27 2.08 0.72
C THR A 37 -8.99 0.60 0.97
N VAL A 38 -9.05 0.16 2.23
CA VAL A 38 -8.91 -1.25 2.61
C VAL A 38 -10.30 -1.88 2.76
N GLY A 39 -10.50 -3.02 2.10
CA GLY A 39 -11.68 -3.87 2.25
C GLY A 39 -11.31 -5.24 2.81
N ASN A 40 -12.32 -5.97 3.29
CA ASN A 40 -12.16 -7.33 3.83
C ASN A 40 -13.33 -8.26 3.42
N ASN A 41 -14.08 -7.89 2.39
CA ASN A 41 -15.17 -8.68 1.85
C ASN A 41 -15.27 -8.48 0.32
N PRO A 42 -15.38 -9.55 -0.48
CA PRO A 42 -15.38 -10.96 -0.08
C PRO A 42 -14.03 -11.43 0.49
N GLY A 43 -14.05 -12.59 1.15
CA GLY A 43 -12.83 -13.26 1.65
C GLY A 43 -11.88 -13.75 0.54
N GLY A 44 -10.77 -14.37 0.92
CA GLY A 44 -9.78 -14.94 -0.02
C GLY A 44 -8.49 -14.12 -0.19
N PHE A 45 -8.43 -12.97 0.48
CA PHE A 45 -7.21 -12.21 0.72
C PHE A 45 -6.35 -12.86 1.81
N SER A 46 -5.16 -12.33 1.99
CA SER A 46 -4.29 -12.65 3.12
C SER A 46 -4.14 -11.44 4.03
N GLY A 47 -3.58 -11.63 5.23
CA GLY A 47 -3.50 -10.53 6.19
C GLY A 47 -4.89 -10.17 6.71
N SER A 48 -5.17 -8.87 6.82
CA SER A 48 -6.43 -8.36 7.36
C SER A 48 -7.40 -7.90 6.29
N GLY A 49 -6.94 -7.75 5.03
CA GLY A 49 -7.78 -7.27 3.95
C GLY A 49 -7.08 -7.25 2.59
N PHE A 50 -7.58 -6.39 1.73
CA PHE A 50 -7.00 -6.05 0.43
C PHE A 50 -7.28 -4.58 0.12
N VAL A 51 -6.49 -3.98 -0.77
CA VAL A 51 -6.74 -2.62 -1.24
C VAL A 51 -7.74 -2.63 -2.38
N GLN A 52 -8.72 -1.71 -2.32
CA GLN A 52 -9.80 -1.57 -3.27
C GLN A 52 -10.05 -0.10 -3.65
N GLY A 53 -10.89 0.09 -4.67
CA GLY A 53 -11.25 1.43 -5.16
C GLY A 53 -10.21 2.05 -6.08
N PHE A 54 -9.46 1.23 -6.83
CA PHE A 54 -8.63 1.71 -7.93
C PHE A 54 -9.52 2.04 -9.14
N ASP A 55 -10.15 3.21 -9.14
CA ASP A 55 -11.09 3.65 -10.17
C ASP A 55 -10.80 5.04 -10.76
N ALA A 56 -9.82 5.76 -10.21
CA ALA A 56 -9.27 6.99 -10.76
C ALA A 56 -7.78 6.84 -11.16
N ALA A 57 -7.36 7.60 -12.17
CA ALA A 57 -5.98 7.56 -12.68
C ALA A 57 -4.91 8.02 -11.66
N SER A 58 -5.32 8.73 -10.61
CA SER A 58 -4.46 9.19 -9.51
C SER A 58 -4.25 8.15 -8.41
N ASP A 59 -5.00 7.05 -8.43
CA ASP A 59 -5.01 6.07 -7.34
C ASP A 59 -3.73 5.25 -7.32
N SER A 60 -3.17 5.05 -6.13
CA SER A 60 -1.92 4.29 -5.98
C SER A 60 -1.77 3.66 -4.61
N VAL A 61 -1.02 2.55 -4.58
CA VAL A 61 -0.42 2.00 -3.37
C VAL A 61 1.09 2.04 -3.53
N THR A 62 1.78 2.64 -2.55
CA THR A 62 3.25 2.65 -2.53
C THR A 62 3.76 1.68 -1.46
N ILE A 63 4.60 0.73 -1.88
CA ILE A 63 5.32 -0.20 -1.02
C ILE A 63 6.81 0.07 -1.18
N THR A 64 7.53 0.23 -0.06
CA THR A 64 8.99 0.40 -0.07
C THR A 64 9.66 -0.91 0.29
N LEU A 65 10.46 -1.44 -0.63
CA LEU A 65 11.24 -2.66 -0.44
C LEU A 65 12.71 -2.30 -0.33
N GLN A 66 13.42 -2.94 0.60
CA GLN A 66 14.87 -2.78 0.76
C GLN A 66 15.56 -4.14 0.72
N SER A 67 16.81 -4.16 0.28
CA SER A 67 17.69 -5.31 0.50
C SER A 67 19.00 -4.85 1.07
N ASN A 68 19.50 -5.60 2.05
CA ASN A 68 20.80 -5.38 2.67
C ASN A 68 21.95 -5.99 1.84
N ILE A 69 21.64 -6.61 0.70
CA ILE A 69 22.61 -7.13 -0.27
C ILE A 69 22.24 -6.65 -1.67
N LYS A 70 23.22 -6.64 -2.57
CA LYS A 70 22.94 -6.39 -3.98
C LYS A 70 22.24 -7.61 -4.58
N LEU A 71 20.96 -7.47 -4.90
CA LEU A 71 20.22 -8.44 -5.70
C LEU A 71 20.35 -8.09 -7.18
N ASN A 72 20.59 -9.11 -8.00
CA ASN A 72 20.73 -8.91 -9.45
C ASN A 72 19.37 -8.93 -10.18
N LEU A 73 18.36 -9.53 -9.56
CA LEU A 73 17.00 -9.63 -10.07
C LEU A 73 16.00 -9.57 -8.91
N PHE A 74 14.87 -8.91 -9.16
CA PHE A 74 13.67 -9.01 -8.33
C PHE A 74 12.58 -9.72 -9.13
N ASN A 75 11.93 -10.71 -8.52
CA ASN A 75 10.69 -11.28 -9.02
C ASN A 75 9.54 -10.74 -8.16
N ILE A 76 8.76 -9.83 -8.73
CA ILE A 76 7.65 -9.17 -8.04
C ILE A 76 6.35 -9.77 -8.58
N GLN A 77 5.58 -10.38 -7.69
CA GLN A 77 4.27 -10.94 -8.00
C GLN A 77 3.19 -10.21 -7.22
N PHE A 78 2.17 -9.74 -7.93
CA PHE A 78 1.00 -9.12 -7.33
C PHE A 78 -0.14 -10.14 -7.26
N LYS A 79 -0.78 -10.26 -6.10
CA LYS A 79 -2.04 -10.98 -5.95
C LYS A 79 -3.16 -9.95 -5.90
N ILE A 80 -3.95 -9.87 -6.97
CA ILE A 80 -5.09 -8.96 -7.07
C ILE A 80 -6.36 -9.82 -7.05
N PRO A 81 -7.24 -9.68 -6.04
CA PRO A 81 -8.52 -10.38 -6.05
C PRO A 81 -9.40 -9.84 -7.18
N LEU A 82 -9.96 -10.74 -7.99
CA LEU A 82 -11.03 -10.38 -8.92
C LEU A 82 -12.33 -10.26 -8.15
N ILE A 83 -12.86 -9.05 -8.04
CA ILE A 83 -14.16 -8.79 -7.43
C ILE A 83 -15.14 -8.53 -8.56
N LEU A 84 -15.96 -9.53 -8.87
CA LEU A 84 -17.08 -9.38 -9.78
C LEU A 84 -18.14 -8.54 -9.08
N LYS A 85 -18.48 -7.38 -9.64
CA LYS A 85 -19.59 -6.54 -9.18
C LYS A 85 -20.93 -7.19 -9.54
#